data_AF-A0A967HIV4-F1
#
_entry.id   AF-A0A967HIV4-F1
#
_cell.length_a   1.000
_cell.length_b   1.000
_cell.length_c   1.000
_cell.angle_alpha   90.00
_cell.angle_beta   90.00
_cell.angle_gamma   90.00
#
_symmetry.space_group_name_H-M   'P 1'
#
loop_
_entity.id
_entity.type
_entity.pdbx_description
1 polymer ?
#
loop_
_entity_poly.entity_id
_entity_poly.type
_entity_poly.pdbx_seq_one_letter_code
_entity_poly.pdbx_strand_id
1 'polypeptide(L)' 'IARALELVVETFRRGGRLVYVGAGTSGRLGVLDAAEMPPTYGTDPEMVQGVIAGGYGALMRS' A
#
# COMPACT_ATOMS: atom_id res chain seq x y z
N ILE A 1 -1.47 3.80 -16.27
CA ILE A 1 -0.47 3.62 -15.17
C ILE A 1 0.38 4.88 -14.98
N ALA A 2 1.03 5.43 -16.01
CA ALA A 2 1.88 6.63 -15.90
C ALA A 2 1.23 7.81 -15.12
N ARG A 3 0.00 8.21 -15.48
CA ARG A 3 -0.74 9.27 -14.76
C ARG A 3 -0.94 8.97 -13.26
N ALA A 4 -1.10 7.71 -12.87
CA ALA A 4 -1.22 7.35 -11.46
C ALA A 4 0.12 7.56 -10.73
N LEU A 5 1.25 7.23 -11.37
CA LEU A 5 2.58 7.49 -10.81
C LEU A 5 2.84 8.98 -10.64
N GLU A 6 2.43 9.82 -11.60
CA GLU A 6 2.55 11.29 -11.49
C GLU A 6 1.85 11.82 -10.24
N LEU A 7 0.60 11.38 -9.99
CA LEU A 7 -0.17 11.76 -8.81
C LEU A 7 0.45 11.26 -7.50
N VAL A 8 0.98 10.03 -7.49
CA VAL A 8 1.63 9.44 -6.32
C VAL A 8 2.92 10.18 -5.98
N VAL A 9 3.75 10.47 -6.98
CA VAL A 9 4.99 11.24 -6.80
C VAL A 9 4.70 12.64 -6.26
N GLU A 10 3.66 13.31 -6.79
CA GLU A 10 3.24 14.61 -6.26
C GLU A 10 2.75 14.51 -4.81
N THR A 11 1.98 13.47 -4.49
CA THR A 11 1.50 13.21 -3.13
C THR A 11 2.66 13.02 -2.16
N PHE A 12 3.65 12.20 -2.51
CA PHE A 12 4.84 11.98 -1.68
C PHE A 12 5.66 13.25 -1.48
N ARG A 13 5.84 14.08 -2.53
CA ARG A 13 6.54 15.37 -2.42
C ARG A 13 5.86 16.34 -1.45
N ARG A 14 4.56 16.20 -1.24
CA ARG A 14 3.77 16.99 -0.28
C ARG A 14 3.68 16.35 1.11
N GLY A 15 4.43 15.26 1.36
CA GLY A 15 4.39 14.51 2.63
C GLY A 15 3.13 13.64 2.79
N GLY A 16 2.42 13.36 1.70
CA GLY A 16 1.26 12.47 1.70
C GLY A 16 1.65 10.99 1.62
N ARG A 17 0.63 10.12 1.55
CA ARG A 17 0.78 8.65 1.59
C ARG A 17 0.03 7.99 0.42
N LEU A 18 0.49 6.80 0.02
CA LEU A 18 -0.23 5.92 -0.90
C LEU A 18 -0.95 4.84 -0.09
N VAL A 19 -2.24 4.64 -0.33
CA VAL A 19 -3.03 3.62 0.36
C VAL A 19 -3.68 2.68 -0.67
N TYR A 20 -3.30 1.41 -0.64
CA TYR A 20 -4.01 0.35 -1.35
C TYR A 20 -5.19 -0.11 -0.50
N VAL A 21 -6.37 -0.22 -1.10
CA VAL A 21 -7.58 -0.67 -0.40
C VAL A 21 -8.23 -1.79 -1.19
N GLY A 22 -8.53 -2.91 -0.54
CA GLY A 22 -9.16 -4.05 -1.20
C GLY A 22 -9.67 -5.12 -0.26
N ALA A 23 -10.28 -6.15 -0.83
CA ALA A 23 -10.73 -7.36 -0.12
C ALA A 23 -10.14 -8.61 -0.79
N GLY A 24 -10.14 -9.74 -0.08
CA GLY A 24 -9.65 -11.02 -0.60
C GLY A 24 -8.25 -10.90 -1.22
N THR A 25 -8.05 -11.51 -2.39
CA THR A 25 -6.76 -11.51 -3.09
C THR A 25 -6.24 -10.11 -3.39
N SER A 26 -7.09 -9.19 -3.87
CA SER A 26 -6.67 -7.82 -4.17
C SER A 26 -6.17 -7.07 -2.93
N GLY A 27 -6.84 -7.25 -1.79
CA GLY A 27 -6.38 -6.69 -0.52
C GLY A 27 -5.04 -7.28 -0.07
N ARG A 28 -4.87 -8.59 -0.21
CA ARG A 28 -3.60 -9.28 0.14
C ARG A 28 -2.44 -8.81 -0.73
N LEU A 29 -2.66 -8.59 -2.03
CA LEU A 29 -1.63 -8.04 -2.92
C LEU A 29 -1.24 -6.61 -2.53
N GLY A 30 -2.21 -5.76 -2.18
CA GLY A 30 -1.92 -4.40 -1.70
C GLY A 30 -1.14 -4.38 -0.39
N VAL A 31 -1.45 -5.28 0.54
CA VAL A 31 -0.68 -5.44 1.79
C VAL A 31 0.73 -5.96 1.52
N LEU A 32 0.89 -6.91 0.60
CA LEU A 32 2.20 -7.43 0.20
C LEU A 32 3.09 -6.33 -0.41
N ASP A 33 2.56 -5.56 -1.37
CA ASP A 33 3.32 -4.47 -2.00
C ASP A 33 3.76 -3.41 -0.95
N ALA A 34 2.83 -2.98 -0.08
CA ALA A 34 3.15 -2.02 0.98
C ALA A 34 4.22 -2.54 1.96
N ALA A 35 4.19 -3.83 2.31
CA ALA A 35 5.13 -4.43 3.25
C ALA A 35 6.58 -4.45 2.75
N GLU A 36 6.79 -4.47 1.42
CA GLU A 36 8.13 -4.48 0.82
C GLU A 36 8.76 -3.08 0.71
N MET A 37 7.98 -2.00 0.89
CA MET A 37 8.49 -0.65 0.68
C MET A 37 9.59 -0.25 1.69
N PRO A 38 9.47 -0.51 3.00
CA PRO A 38 10.55 -0.19 3.94
C PRO A 38 11.84 -1.01 3.73
N PRO A 39 11.82 -2.35 3.63
CA PRO A 39 13.05 -3.12 3.48
C PRO A 39 13.70 -2.95 2.08
N THR A 40 12.92 -2.69 1.04
CA THR A 40 13.46 -2.55 -0.33
C THR A 40 14.01 -1.15 -0.60
N TYR A 41 13.33 -0.12 -0.11
CA TYR A 41 13.64 1.28 -0.49
C TYR A 41 13.96 2.19 0.69
N GLY A 42 13.95 1.69 1.93
CA GLY A 42 14.24 2.50 3.13
C GLY A 42 13.18 3.56 3.41
N THR A 43 11.94 3.35 2.96
CA THR A 43 10.84 4.31 3.16
C THR A 43 10.31 4.28 4.59
N ASP A 44 9.66 5.37 5.00
CA ASP A 44 8.86 5.39 6.23
C ASP A 44 7.73 4.33 6.10
N PRO A 45 7.51 3.45 7.08
CA PRO A 45 6.43 2.48 7.05
C PRO A 45 5.05 3.08 6.75
N GLU A 46 4.78 4.32 7.14
CA GLU A 46 3.50 4.98 6.87
C GLU A 46 3.36 5.49 5.43
N MET A 47 4.46 5.60 4.66
CA MET A 47 4.46 6.18 3.31
C MET A 47 3.57 5.41 2.33
N VAL A 48 3.56 4.07 2.45
CA VAL A 48 2.72 3.17 1.64
C VAL A 48 2.01 2.20 2.58
N GLN A 49 0.69 2.09 2.46
CA GLN A 49 -0.16 1.30 3.37
C GLN A 49 -1.12 0.40 2.60
N GLY A 50 -1.28 -0.84 3.07
CA GLY A 50 -2.29 -1.76 2.58
C GLY A 50 -3.46 -1.91 3.57
N VAL A 51 -4.67 -1.67 3.11
CA VAL A 51 -5.92 -1.81 3.88
C VAL A 51 -6.74 -2.95 3.29
N ILE A 52 -6.93 -4.00 4.09
CA ILE A 52 -7.71 -5.18 3.71
C ILE A 52 -9.04 -5.23 4.46
N ALA A 53 -10.13 -5.43 3.71
CA ALA A 53 -11.46 -5.66 4.30
C ALA A 53 -11.45 -6.92 5.17
N GLY A 54 -12.05 -6.82 6.37
CA GLY A 54 -11.97 -7.87 7.40
C GLY A 54 -10.73 -7.78 8.29
N GLY A 55 -9.84 -6.80 8.06
CA GLY A 55 -8.67 -6.53 8.90
C GLY A 55 -7.60 -7.62 8.81
N TYR A 56 -6.66 -7.60 9.75
CA TYR A 56 -5.49 -8.51 9.75
C TYR A 56 -5.86 -10.00 9.64
N GLY A 57 -6.98 -10.41 10.23
CA GLY A 57 -7.46 -11.79 10.15
C GLY A 57 -7.72 -12.29 8.72
N ALA A 58 -8.05 -11.39 7.79
CA ALA A 58 -8.32 -11.71 6.39
C ALA A 58 -7.04 -11.98 5.56
N LEU A 59 -5.85 -11.71 6.11
CA LEU A 59 -4.58 -12.05 5.45
C LEU A 59 -4.36 -13.55 5.37
N MET A 60 -4.73 -14.28 6.43
CA MET A 60 -4.45 -15.71 6.57
C MET A 60 -5.67 -16.60 6.35
N ARG A 61 -6.87 -16.01 6.30
CA ARG A 61 -8.16 -16.73 6.21
C ARG A 61 -9.03 -16.07 5.15
N SER A 62 -9.88 -16.87 4.48
CA SER A 62 -10.85 -16.41 3.49
C SER A 62 -12.26 -16.59 4.02
#